data_AF-A0A6L9VX08-F1
#
_entry.id   AF-A0A6L9VX08-F1
#
_cell.length_a   1.000
_cell.length_b   1.000
_cell.length_c   1.000
_cell.angle_alpha   90.00
_cell.angle_beta   90.00
_cell.angle_gamma   90.00
#
_symmetry.space_group_name_H-M   'P 1'
#
loop_
_entity.id
_entity.type
_entity.pdbx_description
1 polymer ?
#
loop_
_entity_poly.entity_id
_entity_poly.type
_entity_poly.pdbx_seq_one_letter_code
_entity_poly.pdbx_strand_id
1 'polypeptide(L)'
;MPTYRLLSGLGEKLTCFDADDDRGAVARGRELAADHPQPPALDSGQPVEPVVRGDFRVERRDGHRWSLVRAWVPFPDLPPQDC
;
A
#
# COMPACT_ATOMS: atom_id res chain seq x y z
N MET A 1 -21.56 2.61 9.94
CA MET A 1 -20.30 2.01 9.45
C MET A 1 -19.15 2.68 10.19
N PRO A 2 -18.21 1.92 10.77
CA PRO A 2 -16.99 2.47 11.35
C PRO A 2 -16.11 3.14 10.28
N THR A 3 -15.43 4.22 10.69
CA THR A 3 -14.50 4.98 9.83
C THR A 3 -13.06 4.63 10.18
N TYR A 4 -12.25 4.46 9.15
CA TYR A 4 -10.84 4.06 9.20
C TYR A 4 -9.97 5.08 8.47
N ARG A 5 -8.66 4.97 8.69
CA ARG A 5 -7.63 5.78 8.04
C ARG A 5 -6.59 4.85 7.42
N LEU A 6 -6.23 5.13 6.17
CA LEU A 6 -5.03 4.57 5.57
C LEU A 6 -3.85 5.47 5.93
N LEU A 7 -2.79 4.87 6.43
CA LEU A 7 -1.55 5.55 6.79
C LEU A 7 -0.38 5.02 5.95
N SER A 8 0.61 5.88 5.70
CA SER A 8 1.92 5.48 5.21
C SER A 8 2.68 4.65 6.26
N GLY A 9 3.82 4.06 5.88
CA GLY A 9 4.66 3.29 6.80
C GLY A 9 5.23 4.14 7.93
N LEU A 10 5.35 5.44 7.67
CA LEU A 10 5.76 6.48 8.60
C LEU A 10 4.60 6.95 9.51
N GLY A 11 3.37 6.48 9.27
CA GLY A 11 2.19 6.82 10.06
C GLY A 11 1.46 8.09 9.60
N GLU A 12 1.82 8.65 8.45
CA GLU A 12 1.14 9.82 7.89
C GLU A 12 -0.21 9.43 7.32
N LYS A 13 -1.25 10.22 7.60
CA LYS A 13 -2.60 9.96 7.09
C LYS A 13 -2.66 10.24 5.59
N LEU A 14 -2.91 9.19 4.80
CA LEU A 14 -3.11 9.28 3.36
C LEU A 14 -4.56 9.59 3.03
N THR A 15 -5.51 8.81 3.56
CA THR A 15 -6.94 9.01 3.32
C THR A 15 -7.80 8.40 4.44
N CYS A 16 -9.08 8.81 4.50
CA CYS A 16 -10.10 8.20 5.35
C CYS A 16 -11.08 7.38 4.50
N PHE A 17 -11.60 6.28 5.04
CA PHE A 17 -12.60 5.46 4.35
C PHE A 17 -13.49 4.72 5.35
N ASP A 18 -14.70 4.36 4.92
CA ASP A 18 -15.62 3.55 5.72
C ASP A 18 -15.56 2.08 5.28
N ALA A 19 -15.79 1.18 6.23
CA ALA A 19 -15.96 -0.25 5.98
C ALA A 19 -16.93 -0.83 7.00
N ASP A 20 -17.57 -1.96 6.66
CA ASP A 20 -18.57 -2.58 7.53
C ASP A 20 -17.94 -3.25 8.76
N ASP A 21 -16.73 -3.80 8.60
CA ASP A 21 -15.97 -4.46 9.66
C ASP A 21 -14.45 -4.30 9.44
N ASP A 22 -13.67 -4.77 10.42
CA ASP A 22 -12.20 -4.67 10.39
C ASP A 22 -11.59 -5.46 9.22
N ARG A 23 -12.19 -6.58 8.82
CA ARG A 23 -11.69 -7.42 7.72
C ARG A 23 -11.89 -6.73 6.37
N GLY A 24 -13.07 -6.15 6.17
CA GLY A 24 -13.40 -5.28 5.05
C GLY A 24 -12.50 -4.05 5.03
N ALA A 25 -12.18 -3.48 6.18
CA ALA A 25 -11.27 -2.35 6.27
C ALA A 25 -9.85 -2.69 5.82
N VAL A 26 -9.33 -3.86 6.18
CA VAL A 26 -8.03 -4.36 5.70
C VAL A 26 -8.05 -4.62 4.19
N ALA A 27 -9.10 -5.24 3.67
CA ALA A 27 -9.24 -5.48 2.22
C ALA A 27 -9.27 -4.15 1.43
N ARG A 28 -10.13 -3.23 1.86
CA ARG A 28 -10.24 -1.89 1.25
C ARG A 28 -8.96 -1.09 1.38
N GLY A 29 -8.27 -1.18 2.52
CA GLY A 29 -6.98 -0.55 2.73
C GLY A 29 -5.89 -1.07 1.79
N ARG A 30 -5.92 -2.35 1.41
CA ARG A 30 -4.98 -2.91 0.41
C ARG A 30 -5.25 -2.37 -1.00
N GLU A 31 -6.52 -2.27 -1.39
CA GLU A 31 -6.92 -1.67 -2.66
C GLU A 31 -6.47 -0.21 -2.75
N LEU A 32 -6.81 0.59 -1.72
CA LEU A 32 -6.43 2.01 -1.66
C LEU A 32 -4.92 2.18 -1.65
N ALA A 33 -4.19 1.32 -0.95
CA ALA A 33 -2.74 1.35 -1.00
C ALA A 33 -2.24 1.13 -2.43
N ALA A 34 -2.83 0.20 -3.20
CA ALA A 34 -2.39 -0.13 -4.56
C ALA A 34 -2.45 1.07 -5.51
N ASP A 35 -3.40 1.98 -5.28
CA ASP A 35 -3.57 3.22 -6.05
C ASP A 35 -2.55 4.31 -5.69
N HIS A 36 -1.78 4.16 -4.61
CA HIS A 36 -0.69 5.08 -4.30
C HIS A 36 0.57 4.68 -5.08
N PRO A 37 0.98 5.47 -6.10
CA PRO A 37 2.13 5.14 -6.92
C PRO A 37 3.39 5.10 -6.04
N GLN A 38 4.21 4.07 -6.24
CA GLN A 38 5.60 4.11 -5.78
C GLN A 38 6.26 5.34 -6.38
N PRO A 39 7.07 6.11 -5.62
CA PRO A 39 7.86 7.16 -6.21
C PRO A 39 8.71 6.57 -7.34
N PRO A 40 8.78 7.23 -8.51
CA PRO A 40 9.58 6.74 -9.62
C PRO A 40 11.04 6.59 -9.16
N ALA A 41 11.67 5.51 -9.60
CA ALA A 41 13.10 5.34 -9.46
C ALA A 41 13.80 6.61 -9.94
N LEU A 42 14.68 7.19 -9.12
CA LEU A 42 15.45 8.35 -9.55
C LEU A 42 16.31 7.93 -10.76
N ASP A 43 16.19 8.67 -11.86
CA ASP A 43 16.96 8.56 -13.12
C ASP A 43 18.47 8.83 -12.96
N SER A 44 19.05 8.63 -11.77
CA SER A 44 20.42 9.03 -11.44
C SER A 44 21.46 7.93 -11.67
N GLY A 45 21.12 6.82 -12.33
CA GLY A 45 22.09 5.77 -12.68
C GLY A 45 22.80 5.11 -11.50
N GLN A 46 22.34 5.37 -10.27
CA GLN A 46 22.79 4.66 -9.08
C GLN A 46 21.82 3.51 -8.80
N PRO A 47 22.31 2.33 -8.39
CA PRO A 47 21.44 1.28 -7.90
C PRO A 47 20.67 1.85 -6.71
N VAL A 48 19.38 2.10 -6.91
CA VAL A 48 18.47 2.39 -5.81
C VAL A 48 18.42 1.11 -5.00
N GLU A 49 19.09 1.11 -3.86
CA GLU A 49 18.92 0.07 -2.83
C GLU A 49 17.43 -0.29 -2.72
N PRO A 50 17.09 -1.59 -2.55
CA PRO A 50 15.79 -2.14 -2.91
C PRO A 50 14.66 -1.25 -2.42
N VAL A 51 13.94 -0.69 -3.39
CA VAL A 51 12.83 0.26 -3.24
C VAL A 51 12.00 -0.09 -2.01
N VAL A 52 11.97 0.86 -1.07
CA VAL A 52 11.36 0.77 0.25
C VAL A 52 10.01 0.05 0.20
N ARG A 53 9.87 -0.96 1.06
CA ARG A 53 8.60 -1.60 1.43
C ARG A 53 7.48 -0.55 1.44
N GLY A 54 6.44 -0.75 0.63
CA GLY A 54 5.16 -0.07 0.83
C GLY A 54 4.53 -0.59 2.10
N ASP A 55 5.09 -0.23 3.25
CA ASP A 55 4.47 -0.48 4.55
C ASP A 55 3.29 0.48 4.62
N PHE A 56 2.06 -0.03 4.57
CA PHE A 56 0.87 0.78 4.83
C PHE A 56 0.23 0.30 6.13
N ARG A 57 -0.59 1.14 6.75
CA ARG A 57 -1.35 0.76 7.94
C ARG A 57 -2.80 1.18 7.80
N VAL A 58 -3.70 0.38 8.34
CA VAL A 58 -5.09 0.79 8.57
C VAL A 58 -5.24 1.10 10.05
N GLU A 59 -5.82 2.25 10.37
CA GLU A 59 -6.15 2.66 11.74
C GLU A 59 -7.66 2.88 11.86
N ARG A 60 -8.31 2.22 12.82
CA ARG A 60 -9.69 2.50 13.20
C ARG A 60 -9.75 3.70 14.16
N ARG A 61 -10.87 4.41 14.20
CA ARG A 61 -11.06 5.63 15.03
C ARG A 61 -10.72 5.47 16.51
N ASP A 62 -10.87 4.27 17.07
CA ASP A 62 -10.55 3.94 18.46
C ASP A 62 -9.06 3.62 18.69
N GLY A 63 -8.22 3.71 17.66
CA GLY A 63 -6.77 3.53 17.76
C GLY A 63 -6.29 2.12 17.46
N HIS A 64 -7.17 1.18 17.13
CA HIS A 64 -6.75 -0.14 16.65
C HIS A 64 -6.04 -0.04 15.28
N ARG A 65 -4.94 -0.76 15.12
CA ARG A 65 -4.05 -0.67 13.96
C ARG A 65 -3.72 -2.03 13.36
N TRP A 66 -3.70 -2.09 12.04
CA TRP A 66 -3.27 -3.26 11.27
C TRP A 66 -2.21 -2.87 10.25
N SER A 67 -1.12 -3.63 10.19
CA SER A 67 -0.08 -3.46 9.17
C SER A 67 -0.49 -4.16 7.88
N LEU A 68 -0.45 -3.42 6.78
CA LEU A 68 -0.61 -3.94 5.43
C LEU A 68 0.77 -4.18 4.85
N VAL A 69 1.33 -5.36 5.12
CA VAL A 69 2.60 -5.76 4.50
C VAL A 69 2.31 -6.19 3.07
N ARG A 70 2.86 -5.49 2.08
CA ARG A 70 2.96 -6.04 0.74
C ARG A 70 4.17 -6.95 0.67
N ALA A 71 3.95 -8.19 0.25
CA ALA A 71 5.03 -9.06 -0.16
C ALA A 71 5.51 -8.63 -1.56
N TRP A 72 6.81 -8.68 -1.78
CA TRP A 72 7.41 -8.55 -3.11
C TRP A 72 6.91 -9.70 -3.99
N VAL A 73 6.42 -9.39 -5.18
CA VAL A 73 6.11 -10.41 -6.19
C VAL A 73 6.98 -10.10 -7.40
N PRO A 74 7.85 -11.02 -7.85
CA PRO A 74 8.53 -10.85 -9.13
C PRO A 74 7.46 -10.79 -10.21
N PHE A 75 7.53 -9.81 -11.11
CA PHE A 75 6.74 -9.84 -12.33
C PHE A 75 7.10 -11.14 -13.07
N PRO A 76 6.13 -12.00 -13.44
CA PRO A 76 6.45 -13.11 -14.33
C PRO A 76 6.97 -12.51 -15.63
N ASP A 77 8.08 -13.07 -16.12
CA ASP A 77 8.61 -12.83 -17.47
C ASP A 77 7.49 -13.12 -18.47
N LEU A 78 6.73 -12.09 -18.85
CA LEU A 78 5.74 -12.22 -19.91
C LEU A 78 6.55 -12.24 -21.21
N PRO A 79 6.47 -13.32 -22.00
CA PRO A 79 7.14 -13.35 -23.29
C PRO A 79 6.65 -12.17 -24.14
N PRO A 80 7.52 -11.55 -24.96
CA PRO A 80 7.13 -10.43 -25.80
C PRO A 80 5.90 -10.81 -26.61
N GLN A 81 4.81 -10.05 -26.44
CA GLN A 81 3.66 -10.13 -27.32
C GLN A 81 4.08 -9.41 -28.60
N ASP A 82 4.35 -10.16 -29.66
CA ASP A 82 4.51 -9.59 -31.00
C ASP A 82 3.20 -8.86 -31.39
N CYS A 83 3.37 -7.67 -31.97
CA CYS A 83 2.31 -6.74 -32.38
C CYS A 83 1.26 -7.36 -33.32
#